data_AF-A0A7Z9UEF4-F1
#
_entry.id   AF-A0A7Z9UEF4-F1
#
_cell.length_a   1.000
_cell.length_b   1.000
_cell.length_c   1.000
_cell.angle_alpha   90.00
_cell.angle_beta   90.00
_cell.angle_gamma   90.00
#
_symmetry.space_group_name_H-M   'P 1'
#
loop_
_entity.id
_entity.type
_entity.pdbx_description
1 polymer ?
#
loop_
_entity_poly.entity_id
_entity_poly.type
_entity_poly.pdbx_seq_one_letter_code
_entity_poly.pdbx_strand_id
1 'polypeptide(L)'
;MVIGLEVHVELHTETKLFCSCPNKFGAEPNTLVCPVCLGLPGTLPSLNRRAVELHLKAARALGCQIQEFSKFDRKNYFYPDIPKNFQTSQYDLPLAYKGWLELSPGRVIGITRIHLEEDTGKSTHLALAGNELQPSRLGKSDRTHIDYNRAGVPL
;
A
#
# COMPACT_ATOMS: atom_id res chain seq x y z
N MET A 1 22.90 -19.52 5.95
CA MET A 1 21.62 -18.82 6.14
C MET A 1 21.25 -18.16 4.82
N VAL A 2 20.01 -18.32 4.35
CA VAL A 2 19.48 -17.68 3.14
C VAL A 2 18.39 -16.71 3.58
N ILE A 3 18.44 -15.46 3.11
CA ILE A 3 17.48 -14.39 3.47
C ILE A 3 16.88 -13.82 2.19
N GLY A 4 15.56 -13.61 2.19
CA GLY A 4 14.84 -12.80 1.21
C GLY A 4 14.14 -11.64 1.91
N LEU A 5 14.02 -10.50 1.22
CA LEU A 5 13.37 -9.30 1.74
C LEU A 5 12.16 -8.94 0.88
N GLU A 6 11.08 -8.56 1.54
CA GLU A 6 9.91 -7.92 0.94
C GLU A 6 9.84 -6.49 1.50
N VAL A 7 9.86 -5.50 0.61
CA VAL A 7 9.95 -4.10 0.98
C VAL A 7 8.80 -3.35 0.33
N HIS A 8 8.03 -2.64 1.15
CA HIS A 8 6.98 -1.72 0.70
C HIS A 8 7.47 -0.28 0.85
N VAL A 9 7.20 0.56 -0.14
CA VAL A 9 7.67 1.95 -0.17
C VAL A 9 6.49 2.86 -0.49
N GLU A 10 6.13 3.73 0.45
CA GLU A 10 5.11 4.75 0.20
C GLU A 10 5.61 5.77 -0.84
N LEU A 11 4.89 5.90 -1.96
CA LEU A 11 5.25 6.85 -2.99
C LEU A 11 4.80 8.26 -2.61
N HIS A 12 5.72 9.22 -2.77
CA HIS A 12 5.46 10.62 -2.48
C HIS A 12 4.63 11.29 -3.61
N THR A 13 3.33 10.97 -3.64
CA THR A 13 2.32 11.55 -4.53
C THR A 13 1.45 12.55 -3.79
N GLU A 14 0.77 13.44 -4.53
CA GLU A 14 -0.20 14.37 -3.93
C GLU A 14 -1.54 13.68 -3.60
N THR A 15 -1.93 12.71 -4.44
CA THR A 15 -3.19 11.97 -4.34
C THR A 15 -2.95 10.46 -4.23
N LYS A 16 -3.98 9.75 -3.76
CA LYS A 16 -4.01 8.29 -3.64
C LYS A 16 -3.86 7.58 -4.99
N LEU A 17 -3.65 6.25 -4.96
CA LEU A 17 -3.34 5.46 -6.15
C LEU A 17 -4.54 5.34 -7.11
N PHE A 18 -5.76 5.26 -6.56
CA PHE A 18 -6.96 5.00 -7.35
C PHE A 18 -8.08 6.04 -7.19
N CYS A 19 -7.83 7.14 -6.48
CA CYS A 19 -8.79 8.24 -6.30
C CYS A 19 -8.08 9.58 -6.05
N SER A 20 -8.85 10.67 -6.07
CA SER A 20 -8.32 12.03 -5.90
C SER A 20 -8.16 12.50 -4.45
N CYS A 21 -8.32 11.61 -3.46
CA CYS A 21 -8.07 11.97 -2.06
C CYS A 21 -6.58 12.33 -1.85
N PRO A 22 -6.26 13.27 -0.95
CA PRO A 22 -4.88 13.59 -0.62
C PRO A 22 -4.12 12.40 -0.02
N ASN A 23 -2.84 12.25 -0.39
CA ASN A 23 -1.89 11.42 0.33
C ASN A 23 -1.14 12.29 1.34
N LYS A 24 -1.65 12.38 2.57
CA LYS A 24 -1.08 13.19 3.66
C LYS A 24 -1.09 12.43 4.97
N PHE A 25 0.00 12.54 5.72
CA PHE A 25 0.13 11.96 7.05
C PHE A 25 -0.45 12.88 8.13
N GLY A 26 -0.96 12.29 9.22
CA GLY A 26 -1.32 13.02 10.45
C GLY A 26 -2.64 13.78 10.42
N ALA A 27 -3.52 13.54 9.45
CA ALA A 27 -4.87 14.11 9.46
C ALA A 27 -5.78 13.45 10.51
N GLU A 28 -6.85 14.14 10.89
CA GLU A 28 -7.90 13.59 11.75
C GLU A 28 -8.49 12.30 11.13
N PRO A 29 -8.84 11.28 11.94
CA PRO A 29 -9.28 9.98 11.43
C PRO A 29 -10.43 10.09 10.42
N ASN A 30 -10.35 9.34 9.33
CA ASN A 30 -11.37 9.26 8.28
C ASN A 30 -11.77 10.62 7.64
N THR A 31 -10.82 11.56 7.52
CA THR A 31 -11.04 12.85 6.82
C THR A 31 -10.46 12.90 5.41
N LEU A 32 -9.50 12.04 5.09
CA LEU A 32 -8.86 11.92 3.77
C LEU A 32 -9.45 10.73 2.99
N VAL A 33 -10.77 10.64 2.96
CA VAL A 33 -11.51 9.51 2.40
C VAL A 33 -12.53 9.96 1.34
N CYS A 34 -12.94 9.03 0.48
CA CYS A 34 -14.00 9.21 -0.50
C CYS A 34 -14.67 7.85 -0.78
N PRO A 35 -15.80 7.82 -1.51
CA PRO A 35 -16.48 6.58 -1.85
C PRO A 35 -15.57 5.49 -2.46
N VAL A 36 -14.61 5.87 -3.31
CA VAL A 36 -13.70 4.93 -3.99
C VAL A 36 -12.77 4.23 -3.01
N CYS A 37 -12.04 4.99 -2.18
CA CYS A 37 -11.09 4.39 -1.24
C CYS A 37 -11.79 3.74 -0.03
N LEU A 38 -13.06 4.10 0.24
CA LEU A 38 -13.93 3.40 1.19
C LEU A 38 -14.64 2.18 0.58
N GLY A 39 -14.39 1.85 -0.69
CA GLY A 39 -15.00 0.67 -1.32
C GLY A 39 -16.52 0.70 -1.37
N LEU A 40 -17.14 1.88 -1.42
CA LEU A 40 -18.59 1.99 -1.44
C LEU A 40 -19.18 1.40 -2.74
N PRO A 41 -20.40 0.84 -2.68
CA PRO A 41 -21.05 0.26 -3.85
C PRO A 41 -21.14 1.25 -5.02
N GLY A 42 -20.85 0.75 -6.23
CA GLY A 42 -20.94 1.53 -7.47
C GLY A 42 -19.73 2.39 -7.80
N THR A 43 -18.65 2.32 -7.01
CA THR A 43 -17.42 3.10 -7.25
C THR A 43 -16.43 2.33 -8.12
N LEU A 44 -15.60 3.07 -8.87
CA LEU A 44 -14.56 2.52 -9.73
C LEU A 44 -13.21 3.22 -9.49
N PRO A 45 -12.08 2.48 -9.59
CA PRO A 45 -10.75 3.05 -9.41
C PRO A 45 -10.28 3.84 -10.64
N SER A 46 -9.53 4.92 -10.43
CA SER A 46 -8.84 5.68 -11.47
C SER A 46 -7.36 5.82 -11.14
N LEU A 47 -6.50 5.18 -11.93
CA LEU A 47 -5.06 5.09 -11.67
C LEU A 47 -4.35 6.45 -11.64
N ASN A 48 -3.50 6.64 -10.64
CA ASN A 48 -2.65 7.81 -10.49
C ASN A 48 -1.43 7.74 -11.42
N ARG A 49 -1.40 8.63 -12.42
CA ARG A 49 -0.28 8.75 -13.37
C ARG A 49 1.07 8.98 -12.67
N ARG A 50 1.09 9.83 -11.64
CA ARG A 50 2.34 10.17 -10.93
C ARG A 50 2.91 8.97 -10.18
N ALA A 51 2.06 8.10 -9.64
CA ALA A 51 2.51 6.86 -9.01
C ALA A 51 3.22 5.95 -10.02
N VAL A 52 2.68 5.81 -11.24
CA VAL A 52 3.33 5.05 -12.33
C VAL A 52 4.68 5.66 -12.73
N GLU A 53 4.77 6.97 -12.85
CA GLU A 53 6.04 7.66 -13.17
C GLU A 53 7.11 7.45 -12.10
N LEU A 54 6.75 7.55 -10.81
CA LEU A 54 7.66 7.31 -9.70
C LEU A 54 8.10 5.85 -9.65
N HIS A 55 7.17 4.92 -9.87
CA HIS A 55 7.47 3.49 -9.97
C HIS A 55 8.49 3.21 -11.08
N LEU A 56 8.25 3.72 -12.30
CA LEU A 56 9.17 3.54 -13.43
C LEU A 56 10.54 4.15 -13.16
N LYS A 57 10.58 5.31 -12.48
CA LYS A 57 11.84 5.94 -12.06
C LYS A 57 12.62 5.04 -11.09
N ALA A 58 11.96 4.48 -10.08
CA ALA A 58 12.57 3.56 -9.13
C ALA A 58 13.05 2.27 -9.83
N ALA A 59 12.21 1.68 -10.68
CA ALA A 59 12.54 0.48 -11.44
C ALA A 59 13.77 0.67 -12.35
N ARG A 60 13.86 1.81 -13.05
CA ARG A 60 15.03 2.15 -13.86
C ARG A 60 16.28 2.34 -13.02
N ALA A 61 16.17 3.02 -11.87
CA ALA A 61 17.29 3.18 -10.94
C ALA A 61 17.80 1.85 -10.37
N LEU A 62 16.91 0.87 -10.23
CA LEU A 62 17.19 -0.49 -9.76
C LEU A 62 17.51 -1.47 -10.90
N GLY A 63 17.80 -0.97 -12.11
CA GLY A 63 18.22 -1.77 -13.25
C GLY A 63 17.18 -2.81 -13.71
N CYS A 64 15.90 -2.60 -13.40
CA CYS A 64 14.84 -3.54 -13.77
C CYS A 64 14.52 -3.50 -15.27
N GLN A 65 14.06 -4.65 -15.79
CA GLN A 65 13.36 -4.74 -17.05
C GLN A 65 11.93 -4.22 -16.86
N ILE A 66 11.45 -3.42 -17.83
CA ILE A 66 10.09 -2.83 -17.81
C ILE A 66 9.23 -3.59 -18.82
N GLN A 67 8.05 -4.03 -18.40
CA GLN A 67 7.09 -4.66 -19.30
C GLN A 67 6.42 -3.60 -20.20
N GLU A 68 6.17 -3.94 -21.47
CA GLU A 68 5.30 -3.13 -22.34
C GLU A 68 3.82 -3.26 -21.96
N PHE A 69 3.45 -4.43 -21.41
CA PHE A 69 2.11 -4.72 -20.93
C PHE A 69 2.14 -5.16 -19.47
N SER A 70 1.30 -4.53 -18.67
CA SER A 70 1.12 -4.84 -17.25
C SER A 70 -0.35 -4.66 -16.87
N LYS A 71 -0.79 -5.38 -15.84
CA LYS A 71 -2.18 -5.34 -15.35
C LYS A 71 -2.22 -5.19 -13.84
N PHE A 72 -3.36 -4.76 -13.34
CA PHE A 72 -3.70 -4.81 -11.92
C PHE A 72 -4.57 -6.03 -11.62
N ASP A 73 -4.41 -6.57 -10.43
CA ASP A 73 -5.04 -7.77 -9.92
C ASP A 73 -5.70 -7.51 -8.57
N ARG A 74 -6.72 -8.29 -8.24
CA ARG A 74 -7.37 -8.24 -6.93
C ARG A 74 -6.82 -9.34 -6.03
N LYS A 75 -6.07 -8.95 -5.01
CA LYS A 75 -5.64 -9.83 -3.91
C LYS A 75 -6.76 -9.85 -2.87
N ASN A 76 -7.64 -10.84 -2.96
CA ASN A 76 -8.85 -10.93 -2.12
C ASN A 76 -8.51 -11.47 -0.72
N TYR A 77 -8.87 -10.71 0.32
CA TYR A 77 -8.78 -11.13 1.72
C TYR A 77 -9.66 -10.22 2.60
N PHE A 78 -10.14 -10.76 3.71
CA PHE A 78 -10.99 -10.05 4.64
C PHE A 78 -10.17 -9.55 5.83
N TYR A 79 -10.09 -8.24 5.99
CA TYR A 79 -9.56 -7.63 7.21
C TYR A 79 -10.18 -6.23 7.38
N PRO A 80 -10.45 -5.76 8.62
CA PRO A 80 -11.21 -4.52 8.83
C PRO A 80 -10.60 -3.25 8.21
N ASP A 81 -9.28 -3.19 8.06
CA ASP A 81 -8.59 -2.03 7.45
C ASP A 81 -8.60 -2.03 5.92
N ILE A 82 -9.14 -3.08 5.27
CA ILE A 82 -9.30 -3.12 3.81
C ILE A 82 -10.79 -3.05 3.41
N PRO A 83 -11.30 -1.85 3.06
CA PRO A 83 -12.74 -1.66 2.93
C PRO A 83 -13.36 -2.37 1.71
N LYS A 84 -12.54 -2.75 0.72
CA LYS A 84 -13.00 -3.43 -0.51
C LYS A 84 -13.03 -4.96 -0.39
N ASN A 85 -12.51 -5.54 0.70
CA ASN A 85 -12.22 -6.99 0.83
C ASN A 85 -11.28 -7.56 -0.24
N PHE A 86 -10.58 -6.68 -0.97
CA PHE A 86 -9.44 -7.00 -1.81
C PHE A 86 -8.51 -5.80 -1.91
N GLN A 87 -7.22 -6.08 -2.04
CA GLN A 87 -6.19 -5.10 -2.34
C GLN A 87 -5.95 -5.12 -3.85
N THR A 88 -5.99 -3.95 -4.47
CA THR A 88 -5.57 -3.79 -5.87
C THR A 88 -4.04 -3.77 -5.90
N SER A 89 -3.44 -4.79 -6.49
CA SER A 89 -1.99 -4.99 -6.59
C SER A 89 -1.66 -5.47 -8.00
N GLN A 90 -0.49 -6.06 -8.24
CA GLN A 90 -0.17 -6.77 -9.48
C GLN A 90 0.36 -8.16 -9.14
N TYR A 91 -0.06 -9.19 -9.85
CA TYR A 91 0.39 -10.56 -9.59
C TYR A 91 1.35 -11.04 -10.67
N ASP A 92 0.90 -11.78 -11.67
CA ASP A 92 1.73 -12.42 -12.69
C ASP A 92 2.43 -11.45 -13.66
N LEU A 93 1.89 -10.24 -13.86
CA LEU A 93 2.43 -9.24 -14.79
C LEU A 93 2.79 -7.92 -14.08
N PRO A 94 3.80 -7.91 -13.18
CA PRO A 94 4.28 -6.68 -12.57
C PRO A 94 4.88 -5.74 -13.62
N LEU A 95 4.82 -4.43 -13.38
CA LEU A 95 5.36 -3.46 -14.33
C LEU A 95 6.88 -3.55 -14.49
N ALA A 96 7.61 -3.98 -13.46
CA ALA A 96 9.07 -4.11 -13.48
C ALA A 96 9.58 -5.39 -12.80
N TYR A 97 10.66 -5.98 -13.35
CA TYR A 97 11.22 -7.25 -12.88
C TYR A 97 12.72 -7.40 -13.17
N LYS A 98 13.36 -8.38 -12.53
CA LYS A 98 14.79 -8.73 -12.73
C LYS A 98 15.73 -7.52 -12.59
N GLY A 99 15.57 -6.76 -11.52
CA GLY A 99 16.50 -5.69 -11.14
C GLY A 99 17.66 -6.21 -10.30
N TRP A 100 18.46 -5.27 -9.82
CA TRP A 100 19.58 -5.55 -8.93
C TRP A 100 19.95 -4.32 -8.09
N LEU A 101 20.64 -4.56 -6.98
CA LEU A 101 21.20 -3.55 -6.10
C LEU A 101 22.63 -3.95 -5.73
N GLU A 102 23.58 -3.06 -5.97
CA GLU A 102 24.97 -3.25 -5.52
C GLU A 102 25.17 -2.62 -4.14
N LEU A 103 25.65 -3.44 -3.20
CA LEU A 103 26.04 -3.03 -1.86
C LEU A 103 27.54 -2.88 -1.78
N SER A 104 28.01 -1.89 -1.03
CA SER A 104 29.43 -1.74 -0.74
C SER A 104 29.89 -2.75 0.34
N PRO A 105 31.02 -3.46 0.15
CA PRO A 105 31.90 -3.48 -1.03
C PRO A 105 31.51 -4.57 -2.06
N GLY A 106 30.94 -4.18 -3.21
CA GLY A 106 30.77 -4.98 -4.44
C GLY A 106 29.76 -6.14 -4.43
N ARG A 107 28.92 -6.29 -3.40
CA ARG A 107 27.94 -7.40 -3.34
C ARG A 107 26.67 -7.04 -4.11
N VAL A 108 26.32 -7.82 -5.12
CA VAL A 108 25.08 -7.63 -5.89
C VAL A 108 23.95 -8.48 -5.31
N ILE A 109 22.80 -7.85 -5.06
CA ILE A 109 21.55 -8.49 -4.65
C ILE A 109 20.55 -8.39 -5.79
N GLY A 110 19.97 -9.51 -6.22
CA GLY A 110 18.93 -9.52 -7.24
C GLY A 110 17.60 -9.00 -6.69
N ILE A 111 16.86 -8.28 -7.51
CA ILE A 111 15.49 -7.83 -7.24
C ILE A 111 14.56 -8.60 -8.16
N THR A 112 13.75 -9.49 -7.59
CA THR A 112 12.83 -10.32 -8.36
C THR A 112 11.84 -9.48 -9.16
N ARG A 113 11.21 -8.51 -8.49
CA ARG A 113 10.13 -7.68 -9.04
C ARG A 113 9.92 -6.41 -8.26
N ILE A 114 9.29 -5.43 -8.92
CA ILE A 114 8.72 -4.24 -8.32
C ILE A 114 7.33 -4.10 -8.95
N HIS A 115 6.31 -3.84 -8.15
CA HIS A 115 4.95 -3.62 -8.63
C HIS A 115 4.29 -2.47 -7.87
N LEU A 116 3.16 -2.00 -8.38
CA LEU A 116 2.32 -1.02 -7.70
C LEU A 116 1.19 -1.71 -6.94
N GLU A 117 0.90 -1.24 -5.74
CA GLU A 117 -0.29 -1.64 -5.00
C GLU A 117 -0.85 -0.51 -4.15
N GLU A 118 -2.08 -0.65 -3.70
CA GLU A 118 -2.68 0.28 -2.75
C GLU A 118 -2.45 -0.17 -1.30
N ASP A 119 -2.23 0.79 -0.41
CA ASP A 119 -2.12 0.52 1.02
C ASP A 119 -3.49 0.31 1.69
N THR A 120 -3.45 -0.29 2.87
CA THR A 120 -4.58 -0.51 3.77
C THR A 120 -4.78 0.67 4.73
N GLY A 121 -5.90 0.65 5.46
CA GLY A 121 -6.13 1.56 6.58
C GLY A 121 -5.25 1.24 7.79
N LYS A 122 -5.50 1.94 8.89
CA LYS A 122 -4.84 1.70 10.19
C LYS A 122 -5.84 1.14 11.19
N SER A 123 -5.45 0.04 11.83
CA SER A 123 -6.16 -0.52 12.99
C SER A 123 -5.51 -0.07 14.29
N THR A 124 -6.30 0.47 15.22
CA THR A 124 -5.87 0.80 16.59
C THR A 124 -6.66 -0.02 17.59
N HIS A 125 -5.98 -0.93 18.30
CA HIS A 125 -6.60 -1.79 19.29
C HIS A 125 -6.68 -1.08 20.65
N LEU A 126 -7.86 -1.08 21.27
CA LEU A 126 -8.15 -0.33 22.47
C LEU A 126 -8.75 -1.24 23.55
N ALA A 127 -8.34 -1.02 24.78
CA ALA A 127 -8.90 -1.67 25.97
C ALA A 127 -9.49 -0.61 26.90
N LEU A 128 -10.56 -0.97 27.60
CA LEU A 128 -11.16 -0.18 28.66
C LEU A 128 -10.27 -0.26 29.90
N ALA A 129 -9.74 0.88 30.32
CA ALA A 129 -9.03 1.06 31.58
C ALA A 129 -9.84 2.03 32.44
N GLY A 130 -10.72 1.50 33.30
CA GLY A 130 -11.73 2.31 33.98
C GLY A 130 -12.80 2.78 32.99
N ASN A 131 -12.99 4.10 32.88
CA ASN A 131 -13.98 4.71 31.97
C ASN A 131 -13.36 5.24 30.66
N GLU A 132 -12.06 5.02 30.44
CA GLU A 132 -11.35 5.52 29.26
C GLU A 132 -10.85 4.38 28.37
N LEU A 133 -10.82 4.61 27.06
CA LEU A 133 -10.21 3.72 26.09
C LEU A 133 -8.73 4.06 25.92
N GLN A 134 -7.87 3.06 26.11
CA GLN A 134 -6.42 3.23 25.99
C GLN A 134 -5.83 2.26 24.95
N PRO A 135 -4.75 2.64 24.23
CA PRO A 135 -4.03 1.75 23.33
C PRO A 135 -3.62 0.45 24.02
N SER A 136 -3.87 -0.66 23.32
CA SER A 136 -3.61 -2.00 23.83
C SER A 136 -3.05 -2.90 22.74
N ARG A 137 -2.61 -4.10 23.12
CA ARG A 137 -2.27 -5.16 22.17
C ARG A 137 -3.55 -5.86 21.73
N LEU A 138 -3.60 -6.36 20.49
CA LEU A 138 -4.77 -7.05 19.92
C LEU A 138 -5.37 -8.08 20.88
N GLY A 139 -4.55 -8.97 21.46
CA GLY A 139 -5.03 -10.02 22.38
C GLY A 139 -5.52 -9.55 23.76
N LYS A 140 -5.53 -8.25 24.03
CA LYS A 140 -6.02 -7.63 25.28
C LYS A 140 -7.00 -6.47 25.02
N SER A 141 -7.48 -6.35 23.78
CA SER A 141 -8.34 -5.25 23.37
C SER A 141 -9.82 -5.62 23.48
N ASP A 142 -10.64 -4.65 23.86
CA ASP A 142 -12.11 -4.79 23.87
C ASP A 142 -12.73 -4.34 22.54
N ARG A 143 -12.03 -3.47 21.82
CA ARG A 143 -12.45 -2.97 20.50
C ARG A 143 -11.28 -2.53 19.66
N THR A 144 -11.51 -2.42 18.35
CA THR A 144 -10.54 -1.87 17.40
C THR A 144 -11.18 -0.69 16.67
N HIS A 145 -10.49 0.43 16.62
CA HIS A 145 -10.87 1.57 15.79
C HIS A 145 -10.13 1.50 14.45
N ILE A 146 -10.85 1.83 13.37
CA ILE A 146 -10.31 1.82 12.01
C ILE A 146 -10.25 3.24 11.46
N ASP A 147 -9.08 3.62 10.95
CA ASP A 147 -8.85 4.86 10.22
C ASP A 147 -8.45 4.55 8.76
N TYR A 148 -9.31 4.93 7.82
CA TYR A 148 -9.12 4.72 6.39
C TYR A 148 -8.39 5.87 5.67
N ASN A 149 -7.84 6.85 6.40
CA ASN A 149 -7.02 7.91 5.80
C ASN A 149 -5.90 7.35 4.92
N ARG A 150 -5.26 6.26 5.35
CA ARG A 150 -4.17 5.59 4.62
C ARG A 150 -4.64 4.63 3.53
N ALA A 151 -5.88 4.14 3.59
CA ALA A 151 -6.40 3.20 2.60
C ALA A 151 -6.39 3.83 1.19
N GLY A 152 -5.73 3.19 0.24
CA GLY A 152 -5.57 3.68 -1.13
C GLY A 152 -4.28 4.45 -1.41
N VAL A 153 -3.41 4.68 -0.41
CA VAL A 153 -2.09 5.31 -0.61
C VAL A 153 -1.23 4.46 -1.55
N PRO A 154 -0.44 5.04 -2.49
CA PRO A 154 0.36 4.24 -3.40
C PRO A 154 1.59 3.61 -2.73
N LEU A 155 1.76 2.30 -2.97
CA LEU A 155 2.93 1.49 -2.62
C LEU A 155 3.59 0.93 -3.89
#